data_AF-A0A9D1QJ34-F1
#
_entry.id   AF-A0A9D1QJ34-F1
#
_cell.length_a   1.000
_cell.length_b   1.000
_cell.length_c   1.000
_cell.angle_alpha   90.00
_cell.angle_beta   90.00
_cell.angle_gamma   90.00
#
_symmetry.space_group_name_H-M   'P 1'
#
loop_
_entity.id
_entity.type
_entity.pdbx_description
1 polymer ?
#
loop_
_entity_poly.entity_id
_entity_poly.type
_entity_poly.pdbx_seq_one_letter_code
_entity_poly.pdbx_strand_id
1 'polypeptide(L)' 'MKYKKRDDGSFVINIKYRQHASWQGTILWADQKKTANFRSALEMLQLISGALDGDISDEPVSPEEEGVWMDKA' A
#
# COMPACT_ATOMS: atom_id res chain seq x y z
N MET A 1 14.77 -14.48 -10.17
CA MET A 1 13.67 -13.86 -9.40
C MET A 1 12.51 -13.46 -10.31
N LYS A 2 11.32 -14.03 -10.10
CA LYS A 2 10.07 -13.45 -10.61
C LYS A 2 9.58 -12.47 -9.56
N TYR A 3 9.63 -11.17 -9.83
CA TYR A 3 8.93 -10.21 -8.98
C TYR A 3 7.44 -10.45 -9.15
N LYS A 4 6.75 -10.84 -8.08
CA LYS A 4 5.28 -10.88 -8.06
C LYS A 4 4.85 -9.44 -8.35
N LYS A 5 4.29 -9.23 -9.54
CA LYS A 5 3.78 -7.93 -9.97
C LYS A 5 2.68 -7.61 -8.96
N ARG A 6 2.92 -6.65 -8.07
CA ARG A 6 1.86 -6.16 -7.18
C ARG A 6 0.82 -5.56 -8.11
N ASP A 7 -0.43 -5.98 -7.97
CA ASP A 7 -1.50 -5.34 -8.71
C ASP A 7 -1.56 -3.87 -8.29
N ASP A 8 -1.20 -2.99 -9.22
CA ASP A 8 -1.15 -1.55 -8.98
C ASP A 8 -2.57 -1.04 -8.79
N GLY A 9 -3.01 -0.94 -7.53
CA GLY A 9 -4.31 -0.39 -7.17
C GLY A 9 -4.39 1.09 -7.54
N SER A 10 -5.35 1.45 -8.39
CA SER A 10 -5.61 2.85 -8.74
C SER A 10 -6.56 3.49 -7.73
N PHE A 11 -6.09 4.55 -7.04
CA PHE A 11 -6.87 5.27 -6.04
C PHE A 11 -7.05 6.74 -6.44
N VAL A 12 -8.27 7.24 -6.32
CA VAL A 12 -8.62 8.65 -6.48
C VAL A 12 -8.87 9.24 -5.10
N ILE A 13 -8.08 10.25 -4.73
CA ILE A 13 -8.15 10.90 -3.43
C ILE A 13 -8.74 12.29 -3.60
N ASN A 14 -9.81 12.58 -2.85
CA ASN A 14 -10.39 13.91 -2.76
C ASN A 14 -10.21 14.47 -1.34
N ILE A 15 -9.34 15.48 -1.22
CA ILE A 15 -9.07 16.17 0.05
C ILE A 15 -10.12 17.28 0.22
N LYS A 16 -10.99 17.13 1.21
CA LYS A 16 -12.04 18.12 1.51
C LYS A 16 -11.58 19.15 2.54
N TYR A 17 -10.79 18.72 3.53
CA TYR A 17 -10.33 19.58 4.60
C TYR A 17 -8.85 19.34 4.90
N ARG A 18 -8.20 20.42 5.39
CA ARG A 18 -6.82 20.40 5.88
C ARG A 18 -6.76 21.07 7.25
N GLN A 19 -7.32 20.40 8.26
CA GLN A 19 -7.35 20.91 9.63
C GLN A 19 -6.42 20.09 10.52
N HIS A 20 -5.86 20.71 11.55
CA HIS A 20 -4.97 20.07 12.53
C HIS A 20 -3.74 19.39 11.91
N ALA A 21 -3.14 20.01 10.89
CA ALA A 21 -2.02 19.45 10.14
C ALA A 21 -2.30 18.04 9.55
N SER A 22 -3.58 17.72 9.32
CA SER A 22 -4.01 16.44 8.75
C SER A 22 -4.93 16.67 7.56
N TRP A 23 -5.03 15.66 6.69
CA TRP A 23 -5.94 15.66 5.55
C TRP A 23 -7.18 14.86 5.89
N GLN A 24 -8.34 15.38 5.49
CA GLN A 24 -9.63 14.70 5.63
C GLN A 24 -10.38 14.74 4.30
N GLY A 25 -11.12 13.68 4.00
CA GLY A 25 -11.77 13.59 2.69
C GLY A 25 -12.31 12.20 2.37
N THR A 26 -12.30 11.88 1.08
CA THR A 26 -12.78 10.61 0.56
C THR A 26 -11.76 9.99 -0.39
N ILE A 27 -11.62 8.67 -0.32
CA ILE A 27 -10.81 7.87 -1.22
C ILE A 27 -11.73 6.94 -2.02
N LEU A 28 -11.52 6.88 -3.33
CA LEU A 28 -12.20 5.98 -4.25
C LEU A 28 -11.16 5.01 -4.81
N TRP A 29 -11.36 3.71 -4.57
CA TRP A 29 -10.63 2.67 -5.26
C TRP A 29 -11.27 2.48 -6.63
N ALA A 30 -10.56 2.89 -7.68
CA ALA A 30 -11.10 2.90 -9.05
C ALA A 30 -11.40 1.48 -9.57
N ASP A 31 -10.58 0.51 -9.18
CA ASP A 31 -10.72 -0.88 -9.61
C ASP A 31 -11.94 -1.57 -8.99
N GLN A 32 -12.11 -1.46 -7.67
CA GLN A 32 -13.26 -2.06 -6.97
C GLN A 32 -14.50 -1.15 -6.89
N LYS A 33 -14.43 0.07 -7.45
CA LYS A 33 -15.46 1.14 -7.32
C LYS A 33 -15.90 1.38 -5.87
N LYS A 34 -15.01 1.12 -4.90
CA LYS A 34 -15.28 1.30 -3.47
C LYS A 34 -14.89 2.70 -3.04
N THR A 35 -15.80 3.38 -2.35
CA THR A 35 -15.53 4.70 -1.77
C THR A 35 -15.52 4.61 -0.26
N ALA A 36 -14.49 5.19 0.37
CA ALA A 36 -14.37 5.31 1.81
C ALA A 36 -14.06 6.76 2.20
N ASN A 37 -14.48 7.15 3.39
CA ASN A 37 -14.13 8.42 4.00
C ASN A 37 -12.95 8.22 4.96
N PHE A 38 -12.06 9.21 5.02
CA PHE A 38 -10.96 9.24 5.97
C PHE A 38 -10.98 10.57 6.75
N ARG A 39 -10.69 10.49 8.05
CA ARG A 39 -10.65 11.61 9.00
C ARG A 39 -9.22 12.00 9.37
N SER A 40 -8.22 11.27 8.87
CA SER A 40 -6.81 11.62 8.99
C SER A 40 -5.97 11.01 7.87
N ALA A 41 -4.76 11.53 7.69
CA ALA A 41 -3.76 10.94 6.78
C ALA A 41 -3.42 9.48 7.15
N LEU A 42 -3.39 9.14 8.45
CA LEU A 42 -3.13 7.76 8.89
C LEU A 42 -4.27 6.81 8.49
N GLU A 43 -5.51 7.23 8.69
CA GLU A 43 -6.69 6.44 8.31
C GLU A 43 -6.74 6.23 6.79
N MET A 44 -6.35 7.23 5.99
CA MET A 44 -6.16 7.06 4.55
C MET A 44 -5.14 5.96 4.23
N LEU A 45 -3.96 5.99 4.87
CA LEU A 45 -2.92 4.99 4.64
C LEU A 45 -3.39 3.58 5.03
N GLN A 46 -4.15 3.46 6.12
CA GLN A 46 -4.76 2.18 6.54
C GLN A 46 -5.79 1.66 5.52
N LEU A 47 -6.57 2.55 4.90
CA LEU A 47 -7.51 2.17 3.85
C LEU A 47 -6.77 1.70 2.58
N ILE A 48 -5.64 2.32 2.24
CA ILE A 48 -4.80 1.91 1.11
C ILE A 48 -4.10 0.59 1.44
N SER A 49 -3.50 0.45 2.63
CA SER A 49 -2.83 -0.78 3.04
C SER A 49 -3.83 -1.93 3.10
N GLY A 50 -4.99 -1.76 3.75
CA GLY A 50 -6.03 -2.78 3.78
C GLY A 50 -6.62 -3.14 2.41
N ALA A 51 -6.52 -2.25 1.42
CA ALA A 51 -6.85 -2.56 0.03
C ALA A 51 -5.74 -3.36 -0.69
N LEU A 52 -4.47 -3.15 -0.33
CA LEU A 52 -3.31 -3.85 -0.88
C LEU A 52 -3.01 -5.18 -0.16
N ASP A 53 -3.36 -5.30 1.12
CA ASP A 53 -3.04 -6.43 2.01
C ASP A 53 -3.89 -7.69 1.72
N GLY A 54 -4.66 -7.69 0.63
CA GLY A 54 -5.20 -8.93 0.06
C GLY A 54 -4.12 -9.87 -0.52
N ASP A 55 -2.86 -9.41 -0.61
CA ASP A 55 -1.77 -10.13 -1.28
C ASP A 55 -0.41 -10.09 -0.56
N ILE A 56 -0.38 -9.68 0.71
CA ILE A 56 0.80 -9.91 1.56
C ILE A 56 0.60 -11.23 2.30
N SER A 57 0.85 -12.34 1.60
CA SER A 57 1.38 -13.49 2.31
C SER A 57 2.78 -13.10 2.75
N ASP A 58 2.93 -12.75 4.03
CA ASP A 58 4.21 -12.68 4.75
C ASP A 58 4.90 -14.05 4.69
N GLU A 59 5.34 -14.49 3.51
CA GLU A 59 6.37 -15.51 3.43
C GLU A 59 7.70 -14.80 3.74
N PRO A 60 8.35 -15.16 4.86
CA PRO A 60 9.68 -14.64 5.15
C PRO A 60 10.60 -15.03 3.99
N VAL A 61 11.30 -14.05 3.41
CA VAL A 61 12.44 -14.30 2.53
C VAL A 61 13.37 -15.26 3.28
N SER A 62 13.50 -16.47 2.74
CA SER A 62 14.27 -17.51 3.36
C SER A 62 15.76 -17.12 3.32
N PRO A 63 16.51 -17.35 4.42
CA PRO A 63 17.88 -16.85 4.56
C PRO A 63 18.90 -17.37 3.53
N GLU A 64 18.54 -18.34 2.69
CA GLU A 64 19.48 -18.96 1.73
C GLU A 64 19.93 -18.05 0.57
N GLU A 65 19.27 -16.91 0.33
CA GLU A 65 19.59 -16.03 -0.81
C GLU A 65 20.49 -14.82 -0.45
N GLU A 66 20.80 -14.56 0.84
CA GLU A 66 21.65 -13.40 1.24
C GLU A 66 23.17 -13.64 1.08
N GLY A 67 23.62 -14.87 0.85
CA GLY A 67 25.05 -15.23 0.88
C GLY A 67 25.80 -15.27 -0.46
N VAL A 68 25.15 -15.03 -1.61
CA VAL A 68 25.75 -15.33 -2.93
C VAL A 68 26.64 -14.20 -3.50
N TRP A 69 26.67 -13.02 -2.87
CA TRP A 69 27.29 -11.83 -3.45
C TRP A 69 28.70 -11.47 -2.92
N MET A 70 29.33 -12.32 -2.10
CA MET A 70 30.58 -11.95 -1.42
C MET A 70 31.81 -12.82 -1.73
N ASP A 71 31.87 -13.50 -2.88
CA ASP A 71 33.03 -14.34 -3.26
C ASP A 71 33.47 -14.22 -4.73
N LYS A 72 33.30 -13.06 -5.37
CA LYS A 72 33.94 -12.77 -6.67
C LYS A 72 34.71 -11.46 -6.66
N ALA A 73 35.90 -11.51 -6.05
CA ALA A 73 36.99 -10.57 -6.25
C ALA A 73 38.31 -11.34 -6.25
#